data_AF-A0A5E3WZG8-F1
#
_entry.id   AF-A0A5E3WZG8-F1
#
_cell.length_a   1.000
_cell.length_b   1.000
_cell.length_c   1.000
_cell.angle_alpha   90.00
_cell.angle_beta   90.00
_cell.angle_gamma   90.00
#
_symmetry.space_group_name_H-M   'P 1'
#
loop_
_entity.id
_entity.type
_entity.pdbx_description
1 polymer ?
#
loop_
_entity_poly.entity_id
_entity_poly.type
_entity_poly.pdbx_seq_one_letter_code
_entity_poly.pdbx_strand_id
1 'polypeptide(L)'
;MSSSVPHPHTKRDDAPQRESSAAYPLAQALDDNDPDPDPPTDSRAVLIARYSVNTLFWTLAVVLVAFAAVQCDRYLALRLREAHARPRPPIYSGPAPAEDMRAQLDRLVTAPITLGGVDVYPTAPICLRSGFGLPDAGDWTALDRGSSWGHLDFTCDARAYVVDTGFDANVSAEVHVVPGSDATVDVAASYGVGGKGALDAYEVCIYRADAAPLTVDVFRIQRRIPVGATDTTKDASSSVRFNVTLQLPTLTRTGDAMPRALRIGRYEAVTLHAGLTVRDLDIYTPGSVHAQSGFAARGMSVRTYGPRGNVTGRFAVAAGHVGVGTYGAGVDARFDVTRRQGEDGRTRMVVLEAYDAPLNAMLKLVDEAADSCARVSASADPHCMRYRPFAFDIRATSSSHPQELTLVEGSSYPPGITIHARATDAAAVLRLDSSFKGTYHFRTAKNHYGGEIMSKEGVRDPEGRGREKVKIRDARTQYGYFGATGWGSGRAARKGASYAEVAVDASLKATTDGEGWLWDGRFNG
;
A
#
# COMPACT_ATOMS: atom_id res chain seq x y z
N MET A 1 6.17 29.63 66.08
CA MET A 1 5.17 28.55 66.26
C MET A 1 5.30 27.58 65.10
N SER A 2 5.36 26.29 65.41
CA SER A 2 5.59 25.12 64.56
C SER A 2 6.99 24.99 63.93
N SER A 3 7.80 24.14 64.57
CA SER A 3 9.13 23.70 64.16
C SER A 3 9.14 22.16 64.16
N SER A 4 9.50 21.62 62.99
CA SER A 4 10.32 20.42 62.72
C SER A 4 10.53 19.39 63.83
N VAL A 5 10.13 18.15 63.56
CA VAL A 5 10.55 16.92 64.25
C VAL A 5 11.56 16.16 63.38
N PRO A 6 12.71 15.73 63.94
CA PRO A 6 13.62 14.76 63.31
C PRO A 6 13.84 13.46 64.14
N HIS A 7 14.31 12.41 63.44
CA HIS A 7 15.21 11.31 63.88
C HIS A 7 14.66 10.19 64.82
N PRO A 8 15.38 9.05 65.05
CA PRO A 8 16.12 8.13 64.14
C PRO A 8 16.12 6.60 64.60
N HIS A 9 16.97 5.77 63.94
CA HIS A 9 17.58 4.47 64.41
C HIS A 9 16.68 3.19 64.40
N THR A 10 17.13 1.94 64.15
CA THR A 10 18.44 1.24 64.03
C THR A 10 18.27 -0.18 63.46
N LYS A 11 19.38 -0.77 62.97
CA LYS A 11 19.67 -2.18 62.60
C LYS A 11 19.11 -3.27 63.57
N ARG A 12 19.00 -4.54 63.12
CA ARG A 12 19.88 -5.70 63.50
C ARG A 12 19.28 -7.12 63.28
N ASP A 13 20.10 -7.98 62.66
CA ASP A 13 20.39 -9.44 62.75
C ASP A 13 19.33 -10.59 62.77
N ASP A 14 19.66 -11.60 61.94
CA ASP A 14 19.73 -13.07 62.15
C ASP A 14 18.50 -14.00 62.35
N ALA A 15 18.64 -15.18 61.70
CA ALA A 15 17.81 -16.38 61.65
C ALA A 15 17.71 -17.14 63.00
N PRO A 16 16.92 -18.24 63.16
CA PRO A 16 17.33 -19.58 62.66
C PRO A 16 16.21 -20.62 62.36
N GLN A 17 16.64 -21.78 61.84
CA GLN A 17 15.97 -23.08 61.69
C GLN A 17 15.68 -23.81 63.04
N ARG A 18 14.68 -24.71 63.05
CA ARG A 18 14.59 -26.02 63.76
C ARG A 18 13.22 -26.67 63.45
N GLU A 19 13.11 -27.83 62.80
CA GLU A 19 13.32 -29.24 63.21
C GLU A 19 12.29 -29.88 64.18
N SER A 20 11.82 -31.06 63.75
CA SER A 20 11.38 -32.26 64.51
C SER A 20 9.99 -32.22 65.18
N SER A 21 9.26 -33.30 65.45
CA SER A 21 9.15 -34.71 65.01
C SER A 21 8.09 -35.37 65.93
N ALA A 22 7.31 -36.35 65.45
CA ALA A 22 6.60 -37.38 66.23
C ALA A 22 5.99 -38.39 65.23
N ALA A 23 6.38 -39.67 65.08
CA ALA A 23 6.49 -40.84 65.99
C ALA A 23 5.22 -41.72 66.04
N TYR A 24 5.25 -42.89 65.34
CA TYR A 24 5.03 -44.31 65.80
C TYR A 24 3.79 -45.02 65.15
N PRO A 25 3.65 -46.38 65.18
CA PRO A 25 4.50 -47.46 64.63
C PRO A 25 3.77 -48.54 63.76
N LEU A 26 4.62 -49.38 63.13
CA LEU A 26 4.50 -50.78 62.68
C LEU A 26 3.30 -51.66 63.10
N ALA A 27 2.79 -52.42 62.12
CA ALA A 27 2.40 -53.84 62.26
C ALA A 27 2.60 -54.59 60.93
N GLN A 28 3.29 -55.73 60.98
CA GLN A 28 3.56 -56.68 59.89
C GLN A 28 2.48 -57.79 59.84
N ALA A 29 2.10 -58.22 58.63
CA ALA A 29 1.70 -59.58 58.26
C ALA A 29 1.84 -59.67 56.72
N LEU A 30 2.86 -60.35 56.18
CA LEU A 30 2.86 -61.76 55.77
C LEU A 30 1.64 -62.14 54.91
N ASP A 31 1.82 -62.11 53.59
CA ASP A 31 1.25 -63.15 52.73
C ASP A 31 2.13 -63.36 51.48
N ASP A 32 2.52 -64.62 51.28
CA ASP A 32 3.27 -65.16 50.16
C ASP A 32 2.35 -65.26 48.94
N ASN A 33 2.78 -64.78 47.77
CA ASN A 33 2.38 -65.34 46.46
C ASN A 33 3.34 -64.89 45.36
N ASP A 34 4.15 -65.85 44.90
CA ASP A 34 4.66 -66.09 43.54
C ASP A 34 5.07 -64.88 42.65
N PRO A 35 6.37 -64.67 42.38
CA PRO A 35 6.82 -63.80 41.30
C PRO A 35 6.82 -64.57 39.97
N ASP A 36 5.77 -64.34 39.17
CA ASP A 36 5.78 -64.60 37.73
C ASP A 36 6.92 -63.78 37.10
N PRO A 37 7.83 -64.36 36.29
CA PRO A 37 8.95 -63.61 35.72
C PRO A 37 8.46 -62.56 34.74
N ASP A 38 8.76 -61.30 35.01
CA ASP A 38 8.55 -60.16 34.12
C ASP A 38 9.02 -60.51 32.68
N PRO A 39 8.17 -60.33 31.65
CA PRO A 39 8.60 -60.55 30.28
C PRO A 39 9.68 -59.53 29.91
N PRO A 40 10.68 -59.93 29.10
CA PRO A 40 11.86 -59.12 28.83
C PRO A 40 11.49 -57.74 28.27
N THR A 41 11.95 -56.70 28.99
CA THR A 41 11.84 -55.27 28.67
C THR A 41 12.46 -54.88 27.32
N ASP A 42 13.22 -55.78 26.70
CA ASP A 42 13.80 -55.61 25.36
C ASP A 42 12.75 -55.51 24.25
N SER A 43 11.54 -56.05 24.47
CA SER A 43 10.47 -56.03 23.46
C SER A 43 9.91 -54.62 23.19
N ARG A 44 9.80 -53.77 24.22
CA ARG A 44 9.25 -52.40 24.09
C ARG A 44 10.25 -51.43 23.46
N ALA A 45 11.53 -51.53 23.80
CA ALA A 45 12.58 -50.71 23.21
C ALA A 45 12.74 -50.97 21.71
N VAL A 46 12.67 -52.25 21.30
CA VAL A 46 12.72 -52.64 19.88
C VAL A 46 11.48 -52.17 19.12
N LEU A 47 10.29 -52.18 19.73
CA LEU A 47 9.08 -51.65 19.12
C LEU A 47 9.16 -50.12 18.92
N ILE A 48 9.62 -49.36 19.92
CA ILE A 48 9.78 -47.90 19.81
C ILE A 48 10.84 -47.53 18.75
N ALA A 49 11.94 -48.28 18.67
CA ALA A 49 12.95 -48.12 17.64
C ALA A 49 12.38 -48.38 16.23
N ARG A 50 11.55 -49.42 16.06
CA ARG A 50 10.90 -49.71 14.76
C ARG A 50 9.89 -48.63 14.36
N TYR A 51 9.10 -48.13 15.29
CA TYR A 51 8.14 -47.06 15.01
C TYR A 51 8.83 -45.73 14.66
N SER A 52 9.91 -45.38 15.36
CA SER A 52 10.65 -44.13 15.08
C SER A 52 11.34 -44.17 13.71
N VAL A 53 11.96 -45.29 13.33
CA VAL A 53 12.56 -45.46 11.99
C VAL A 53 11.50 -45.39 10.89
N ASN A 54 10.35 -46.03 11.08
CA ASN A 54 9.28 -46.02 10.09
C ASN A 54 8.67 -44.62 9.93
N THR A 55 8.49 -43.90 11.03
CA THR A 55 7.98 -42.51 11.01
C THR A 55 8.97 -41.58 10.33
N LEU A 56 10.27 -41.70 10.63
CA LEU A 56 11.32 -40.92 9.96
C LEU A 56 11.34 -41.19 8.45
N PHE A 57 11.25 -42.46 8.04
CA PHE A 57 11.21 -42.86 6.64
C PHE A 57 10.02 -42.24 5.90
N TRP A 58 8.81 -42.32 6.47
CA TRP A 58 7.62 -41.70 5.90
C TRP A 58 7.71 -40.17 5.82
N THR A 59 8.29 -39.54 6.83
CA THR A 59 8.49 -38.08 6.84
C THR A 59 9.46 -37.67 5.71
N LEU A 60 10.56 -38.41 5.54
CA LEU A 60 11.52 -38.20 4.45
C LEU A 60 10.89 -38.45 3.07
N ALA A 61 10.07 -39.48 2.92
CA ALA A 61 9.35 -39.78 1.69
C ALA A 61 8.38 -38.66 1.30
N VAL A 62 7.59 -38.15 2.26
CA VAL A 62 6.67 -37.03 2.02
C VAL A 62 7.42 -35.76 1.64
N VAL A 63 8.54 -35.45 2.30
CA VAL A 63 9.37 -34.28 1.96
C VAL A 63 9.97 -34.42 0.56
N LEU A 64 10.47 -35.60 0.19
CA LEU A 64 11.02 -35.87 -1.14
C LEU A 64 9.96 -35.78 -2.24
N VAL A 65 8.76 -36.31 -2.01
CA VAL A 65 7.63 -36.23 -2.96
C VAL A 65 7.18 -34.78 -3.13
N ALA A 66 7.05 -34.02 -2.04
CA ALA A 66 6.70 -32.60 -2.10
C ALA A 66 7.77 -31.78 -2.83
N PHE A 67 9.05 -32.05 -2.57
CA PHE A 67 10.16 -31.41 -3.28
C PHE A 67 10.15 -31.74 -4.77
N ALA A 68 9.97 -33.01 -5.14
CA ALA A 68 9.88 -33.44 -6.52
C ALA A 68 8.69 -32.80 -7.25
N ALA A 69 7.53 -32.67 -6.61
CA ALA A 69 6.36 -31.99 -7.18
C ALA A 69 6.67 -30.51 -7.49
N VAL A 70 7.31 -29.79 -6.56
CA VAL A 70 7.73 -28.39 -6.76
C VAL A 70 8.74 -28.26 -7.91
N GLN A 71 9.69 -29.19 -8.03
CA GLN A 71 10.66 -29.17 -9.14
C GLN A 71 10.01 -29.52 -10.49
N CYS A 72 9.05 -30.45 -10.52
CA CYS A 72 8.28 -30.77 -11.72
C CYS A 72 7.45 -29.58 -12.20
N ASP A 73 6.76 -28.87 -11.30
CA ASP A 73 6.00 -27.66 -11.65
C ASP A 73 6.92 -26.56 -12.19
N ARG A 74 8.08 -26.36 -11.56
CA ARG A 74 9.08 -25.40 -12.03
C ARG A 74 9.64 -25.75 -13.40
N TYR A 75 9.91 -27.04 -13.65
CA TYR A 75 10.39 -27.52 -14.94
C TYR A 75 9.34 -27.37 -16.05
N LEU A 76 8.07 -27.68 -15.76
CA LEU A 76 6.94 -27.46 -16.68
C LEU A 76 6.75 -25.98 -17.00
N ALA A 77 6.82 -25.10 -16.00
CA ALA A 77 6.73 -23.65 -16.20
C ALA A 77 7.86 -23.10 -17.09
N LEU A 78 9.08 -23.62 -16.95
CA LEU A 78 10.23 -23.24 -17.79
C LEU A 78 10.08 -23.77 -19.23
N ARG A 79 9.66 -25.02 -19.41
CA ARG A 79 9.43 -25.62 -20.73
C ARG A 79 8.29 -24.94 -21.50
N LEU A 80 7.24 -24.51 -20.81
CA LEU A 80 6.14 -23.75 -21.43
C LEU A 80 6.62 -22.38 -21.96
N ARG A 81 7.55 -21.73 -21.25
CA ARG A 81 8.17 -20.47 -21.70
C ARG A 81 9.08 -20.66 -22.91
N GLU A 82 9.87 -21.72 -22.94
CA GLU A 82 10.77 -22.01 -24.06
C GLU A 82 10.03 -22.44 -25.34
N ALA A 83 8.91 -23.17 -25.21
CA ALA A 83 8.10 -23.61 -26.35
C ALA A 83 7.46 -22.44 -27.12
N HIS A 84 7.34 -21.26 -26.52
CA HIS A 84 6.75 -20.07 -27.14
C HIS A 84 7.79 -19.13 -27.79
N ALA A 85 9.09 -19.47 -27.73
CA ALA A 85 10.18 -18.61 -28.18
C ALA A 85 10.86 -19.08 -29.49
N ARG A 86 10.08 -19.42 -30.54
CA ARG A 86 10.62 -19.50 -31.91
C ARG A 86 10.01 -18.41 -32.81
N PRO A 87 10.83 -17.59 -33.49
CA PRO A 87 10.38 -16.42 -34.23
C PRO A 87 9.83 -16.83 -35.60
N ARG A 88 8.60 -16.38 -35.91
CA ARG A 88 8.18 -16.11 -37.30
C ARG A 88 8.31 -14.60 -37.55
N PRO A 89 8.71 -14.18 -38.77
CA PRO A 89 8.88 -12.77 -39.10
C PRO A 89 7.54 -12.01 -39.12
N PRO A 90 7.54 -10.67 -39.03
CA PRO A 90 6.47 -9.93 -38.39
C PRO A 90 5.30 -9.68 -39.33
N ILE A 91 4.09 -9.91 -38.82
CA ILE A 91 2.89 -9.16 -39.21
C ILE A 91 2.31 -8.56 -37.94
N TYR A 92 2.14 -7.24 -37.96
CA TYR A 92 1.58 -6.39 -36.91
C TYR A 92 0.22 -6.90 -36.38
N SER A 93 0.06 -6.96 -35.05
CA SER A 93 -1.08 -6.42 -34.26
C SER A 93 -1.22 -7.11 -32.88
N GLY A 94 -1.25 -6.32 -31.78
CA GLY A 94 -1.72 -6.75 -30.45
C GLY A 94 -0.81 -6.43 -29.24
N PRO A 95 -1.34 -5.97 -28.09
CA PRO A 95 -0.55 -5.43 -26.97
C PRO A 95 -0.04 -6.51 -26.01
N ALA A 96 1.17 -6.31 -25.47
CA ALA A 96 1.81 -7.22 -24.51
C ALA A 96 1.15 -7.24 -23.11
N PRO A 97 1.22 -8.36 -22.35
CA PRO A 97 0.56 -8.50 -21.05
C PRO A 97 1.39 -7.95 -19.87
N ALA A 98 0.68 -7.44 -18.86
CA ALA A 98 1.14 -6.66 -17.71
C ALA A 98 1.96 -7.43 -16.63
N GLU A 99 2.39 -8.66 -16.87
CA GLU A 99 3.05 -9.49 -15.84
C GLU A 99 4.56 -9.23 -15.69
N ASP A 100 5.19 -8.56 -16.66
CA ASP A 100 6.62 -8.19 -16.59
C ASP A 100 6.89 -7.01 -15.62
N MET A 101 5.83 -6.33 -15.16
CA MET A 101 5.91 -5.15 -14.30
C MET A 101 6.08 -5.50 -12.80
N ARG A 102 5.78 -6.73 -12.40
CA ARG A 102 5.83 -7.18 -10.99
C ARG A 102 7.22 -7.64 -10.57
N ALA A 103 8.02 -8.17 -11.50
CA ALA A 103 9.44 -8.51 -11.26
C ALA A 103 10.35 -7.27 -11.20
N GLN A 104 9.91 -6.14 -11.75
CA GLN A 104 10.58 -4.84 -11.58
C GLN A 104 10.26 -4.19 -10.22
N LEU A 105 9.15 -4.56 -9.59
CA LEU A 105 8.71 -4.02 -8.30
C LEU A 105 9.49 -4.59 -7.10
N ASP A 106 10.13 -5.77 -7.22
CA ASP A 106 10.93 -6.40 -6.16
C ASP A 106 12.41 -5.93 -6.12
N ARG A 107 12.82 -5.00 -7.00
CA ARG A 107 14.11 -4.28 -6.90
C ARG A 107 13.99 -3.03 -6.02
N LEU A 108 13.25 -3.14 -4.91
CA LEU A 108 13.06 -2.14 -3.86
C LEU A 108 14.39 -1.74 -3.18
N VAL A 109 15.14 -0.88 -3.85
CA VAL A 109 15.46 0.46 -3.35
C VAL A 109 15.07 1.36 -4.53
N THR A 110 13.94 2.08 -4.44
CA THR A 110 13.61 3.09 -5.45
C THR A 110 14.73 4.13 -5.41
N ALA A 111 15.69 3.95 -6.31
CA ALA A 111 16.65 4.96 -6.69
C ALA A 111 15.89 6.25 -7.07
N PRO A 112 16.54 7.43 -7.00
CA PRO A 112 16.04 8.67 -7.59
C PRO A 112 15.40 8.42 -8.98
N ILE A 113 14.50 9.30 -9.46
CA ILE A 113 13.98 9.27 -10.85
C ILE A 113 15.16 9.53 -11.81
N THR A 114 16.08 8.58 -11.93
CA THR A 114 17.13 8.58 -12.93
C THR A 114 16.40 8.29 -14.24
N LEU A 115 16.20 9.34 -15.04
CA LEU A 115 16.11 9.17 -16.48
C LEU A 115 17.38 8.40 -16.86
N GLY A 116 17.27 7.09 -17.06
CA GLY A 116 18.41 6.25 -17.38
C GLY A 116 19.08 6.85 -18.62
N GLY A 117 20.39 7.10 -18.55
CA GLY A 117 21.16 7.70 -19.66
C GLY A 117 21.18 6.87 -20.95
N VAL A 118 20.42 5.77 -21.00
CA VAL A 118 20.27 4.87 -22.15
C VAL A 118 18.93 5.08 -22.87
N ASP A 119 17.91 5.63 -22.19
CA ASP A 119 16.52 5.58 -22.68
C ASP A 119 16.00 6.92 -23.19
N VAL A 120 16.69 8.02 -22.95
CA VAL A 120 16.21 9.36 -23.30
C VAL A 120 17.38 10.29 -23.64
N TYR A 121 17.54 10.62 -24.93
CA TYR A 121 18.46 11.66 -25.36
C TYR A 121 17.72 12.99 -25.44
N PRO A 122 18.06 14.00 -24.60
CA PRO A 122 17.43 15.30 -24.69
C PRO A 122 17.83 15.99 -26.00
N THR A 123 16.86 16.57 -26.68
CA THR A 123 17.09 17.57 -27.74
C THR A 123 17.68 18.85 -27.15
N ALA A 124 18.06 19.80 -28.00
CA ALA A 124 18.60 21.08 -27.54
C ALA A 124 17.59 21.77 -26.59
N PRO A 125 18.01 22.17 -25.37
CA PRO A 125 17.10 22.75 -24.41
C PRO A 125 16.63 24.14 -24.80
N ILE A 126 15.39 24.44 -24.41
CA ILE A 126 14.87 25.80 -24.38
C ILE A 126 14.91 26.26 -22.93
N CYS A 127 15.70 27.30 -22.63
CA CYS A 127 15.97 27.74 -21.27
C CYS A 127 15.57 29.20 -21.06
N LEU A 128 15.07 29.51 -19.87
CA LEU A 128 14.94 30.89 -19.41
C LEU A 128 16.33 31.52 -19.25
N ARG A 129 16.62 32.57 -20.03
CA ARG A 129 17.89 33.32 -19.99
C ARG A 129 17.62 34.82 -20.05
N SER A 130 18.31 35.58 -19.20
CA SER A 130 18.20 37.03 -19.19
C SER A 130 18.73 37.65 -20.50
N GLY A 131 17.93 38.54 -21.12
CA GLY A 131 18.37 39.37 -22.24
C GLY A 131 18.36 38.69 -23.62
N PHE A 132 17.54 37.64 -23.77
CA PHE A 132 17.40 36.86 -25.01
C PHE A 132 16.04 37.07 -25.69
N GLY A 133 15.57 38.31 -25.81
CA GLY A 133 14.46 38.67 -26.70
C GLY A 133 13.07 38.24 -26.23
N LEU A 134 12.06 38.41 -27.10
CA LEU A 134 10.61 38.45 -26.82
C LEU A 134 10.09 37.44 -25.76
N PRO A 135 9.05 37.80 -24.97
CA PRO A 135 8.50 36.99 -23.86
C PRO A 135 8.17 35.52 -24.20
N ASP A 136 7.88 35.26 -25.47
CA ASP A 136 7.45 33.94 -25.97
C ASP A 136 8.64 32.99 -26.26
N ALA A 137 9.89 33.43 -26.03
CA ALA A 137 11.11 32.70 -26.40
C ALA A 137 12.07 32.41 -25.23
N GLY A 138 11.57 32.42 -24.00
CA GLY A 138 12.36 32.00 -22.83
C GLY A 138 13.26 33.10 -22.25
N ASP A 139 12.74 34.31 -22.08
CA ASP A 139 13.42 35.36 -21.29
C ASP A 139 12.75 35.53 -19.91
N TRP A 140 13.54 35.94 -18.93
CA TRP A 140 13.04 36.37 -17.64
C TRP A 140 12.49 37.79 -17.73
N THR A 141 11.20 37.94 -17.48
CA THR A 141 10.57 39.25 -17.29
C THR A 141 10.73 39.68 -15.83
N ALA A 142 11.43 40.80 -15.58
CA ALA A 142 11.51 41.38 -14.24
C ALA A 142 10.15 41.97 -13.85
N LEU A 143 9.59 41.54 -12.72
CA LEU A 143 8.33 42.07 -12.21
C LEU A 143 8.56 43.26 -11.25
N ASP A 144 9.50 43.11 -10.31
CA ASP A 144 9.82 44.09 -9.26
C ASP A 144 11.26 43.87 -8.73
N ARG A 145 11.70 44.68 -7.75
CA ARG A 145 12.99 44.49 -7.07
C ARG A 145 13.01 43.14 -6.32
N GLY A 146 13.66 42.14 -6.91
CA GLY A 146 13.83 40.82 -6.29
C GLY A 146 12.85 39.76 -6.77
N SER A 147 12.15 39.99 -7.88
CA SER A 147 11.28 38.98 -8.48
C SER A 147 11.34 38.99 -10.00
N SER A 148 11.32 37.78 -10.58
CA SER A 148 11.30 37.57 -12.02
C SER A 148 10.29 36.49 -12.36
N TRP A 149 9.74 36.58 -13.57
CA TRP A 149 8.79 35.62 -14.11
C TRP A 149 9.27 35.15 -15.48
N GLY A 150 9.02 33.89 -15.80
CA GLY A 150 9.27 33.33 -17.12
C GLY A 150 8.19 32.36 -17.52
N HIS A 151 8.04 32.18 -18.83
CA HIS A 151 7.05 31.30 -19.43
C HIS A 151 7.75 30.38 -20.43
N LEU A 152 7.35 29.12 -20.43
CA LEU A 152 7.84 28.12 -21.36
C LEU A 152 6.68 27.23 -21.81
N ASP A 153 6.58 27.01 -23.12
CA ASP A 153 5.58 26.11 -23.71
C ASP A 153 6.15 24.70 -23.87
N PHE A 154 5.35 23.70 -23.48
CA PHE A 154 5.61 22.33 -23.87
C PHE A 154 5.08 22.05 -25.27
N THR A 155 5.52 20.94 -25.84
CA THR A 155 4.96 20.45 -27.09
C THR A 155 3.60 19.79 -26.84
N CYS A 156 2.61 20.13 -27.67
CA CYS A 156 1.23 19.65 -27.49
C CYS A 156 1.06 18.13 -27.73
N ASP A 157 2.09 17.44 -28.25
CA ASP A 157 2.08 16.01 -28.55
C ASP A 157 2.80 15.13 -27.50
N ALA A 158 3.26 15.72 -26.39
CA ALA A 158 3.90 14.98 -25.32
C ALA A 158 2.94 13.97 -24.66
N ARG A 159 3.40 12.73 -24.53
CA ARG A 159 2.66 11.66 -23.83
C ARG A 159 2.95 11.64 -22.35
N ALA A 160 4.06 12.20 -21.90
CA ALA A 160 4.37 12.31 -20.49
C ALA A 160 5.04 13.64 -20.18
N TYR A 161 4.70 14.20 -19.02
CA TYR A 161 5.35 15.40 -18.49
C TYR A 161 6.18 15.01 -17.26
N VAL A 162 7.44 15.42 -17.26
CA VAL A 162 8.35 15.24 -16.13
C VAL A 162 8.74 16.63 -15.63
N VAL A 163 8.55 16.86 -14.34
CA VAL A 163 8.83 18.14 -13.69
C VAL A 163 9.73 17.86 -12.49
N ASP A 164 10.97 18.34 -12.51
CA ASP A 164 12.00 17.95 -11.53
C ASP A 164 12.96 19.11 -11.20
N THR A 165 13.64 19.05 -10.06
CA THR A 165 14.68 20.01 -9.64
C THR A 165 16.11 19.52 -9.92
N GLY A 166 16.27 18.56 -10.84
CA GLY A 166 17.58 18.05 -11.27
C GLY A 166 18.37 17.39 -10.15
N PHE A 167 17.68 16.91 -9.11
CA PHE A 167 18.28 16.36 -7.90
C PHE A 167 19.12 17.34 -7.06
N ASP A 168 18.98 18.65 -7.26
CA ASP A 168 19.64 19.62 -6.39
C ASP A 168 18.78 19.89 -5.14
N ALA A 169 19.25 19.38 -3.99
CA ALA A 169 18.58 19.56 -2.71
C ALA A 169 18.57 21.03 -2.23
N ASN A 170 19.33 21.92 -2.86
CA ASN A 170 19.39 23.34 -2.52
C ASN A 170 18.43 24.19 -3.36
N VAL A 171 17.69 23.59 -4.30
CA VAL A 171 16.64 24.30 -5.04
C VAL A 171 15.38 24.31 -4.18
N SER A 172 15.04 25.49 -3.63
CA SER A 172 13.75 25.71 -2.98
C SER A 172 12.71 26.00 -4.06
N ALA A 173 11.85 25.01 -4.33
CA ALA A 173 10.82 25.12 -5.35
C ALA A 173 9.51 24.49 -4.91
N GLU A 174 8.41 25.16 -5.24
CA GLU A 174 7.04 24.65 -5.10
C GLU A 174 6.41 24.53 -6.48
N VAL A 175 5.54 23.54 -6.67
CA VAL A 175 4.83 23.34 -7.94
C VAL A 175 3.32 23.25 -7.73
N HIS A 176 2.60 24.04 -8.51
CA HIS A 176 1.15 24.01 -8.65
C HIS A 176 0.81 23.42 -10.00
N VAL A 177 0.06 22.33 -10.02
CA VAL A 177 -0.42 21.72 -11.27
C VAL A 177 -1.88 22.10 -11.47
N VAL A 178 -2.14 22.86 -12.51
CA VAL A 178 -3.45 23.44 -12.82
C VAL A 178 -4.00 22.92 -14.15
N PRO A 179 -5.33 22.86 -14.29
CA PRO A 179 -5.94 22.65 -15.60
C PRO A 179 -5.69 23.85 -16.53
N GLY A 180 -5.37 23.58 -17.80
CA GLY A 180 -5.19 24.59 -18.86
C GLY A 180 -5.78 24.14 -20.20
N SER A 181 -5.75 25.03 -21.20
CA SER A 181 -5.98 24.68 -22.62
C SER A 181 -4.76 24.02 -23.23
N ASP A 182 -3.58 24.50 -22.85
CA ASP A 182 -2.29 24.12 -23.40
C ASP A 182 -1.37 23.59 -22.28
N ALA A 183 -0.31 22.89 -22.67
CA ALA A 183 0.71 22.42 -21.75
C ALA A 183 1.79 23.50 -21.62
N THR A 184 1.81 24.22 -20.50
CA THR A 184 2.74 25.34 -20.29
C THR A 184 3.33 25.31 -18.89
N VAL A 185 4.45 26.01 -18.71
CA VAL A 185 5.09 26.22 -17.42
C VAL A 185 5.35 27.69 -17.21
N ASP A 186 4.69 28.25 -16.19
CA ASP A 186 4.99 29.57 -15.66
C ASP A 186 5.92 29.41 -14.45
N VAL A 187 7.01 30.17 -14.42
CA VAL A 187 7.98 30.13 -13.31
C VAL A 187 8.12 31.53 -12.73
N ALA A 188 7.71 31.69 -11.48
CA ALA A 188 8.01 32.88 -10.69
C ALA A 188 9.20 32.59 -9.78
N ALA A 189 10.23 33.44 -9.82
CA ALA A 189 11.39 33.36 -8.95
C ALA A 189 11.44 34.59 -8.04
N SER A 190 11.70 34.36 -6.75
CA SER A 190 11.86 35.41 -5.73
C SER A 190 13.23 35.30 -5.08
N TYR A 191 13.90 36.44 -4.88
CA TYR A 191 15.26 36.55 -4.37
C TYR A 191 15.51 37.87 -3.63
N GLY A 192 16.50 37.90 -2.75
CA GLY A 192 16.77 39.06 -1.89
C GLY A 192 17.14 40.36 -2.64
N VAL A 193 16.84 41.51 -2.03
CA VAL A 193 17.15 42.85 -2.56
C VAL A 193 18.66 43.02 -2.67
N GLY A 194 19.19 42.96 -3.91
CA GLY A 194 20.63 42.99 -4.20
C GLY A 194 21.11 41.84 -5.10
N GLY A 195 20.28 40.81 -5.30
CA GLY A 195 20.59 39.63 -6.11
C GLY A 195 20.54 39.83 -7.64
N LYS A 196 21.09 40.94 -8.17
CA LYS A 196 21.28 41.04 -9.63
C LYS A 196 22.18 39.88 -10.09
N GLY A 197 21.67 39.05 -11.00
CA GLY A 197 22.35 37.83 -11.45
C GLY A 197 22.14 36.60 -10.57
N ALA A 198 21.29 36.65 -9.53
CA ALA A 198 20.98 35.47 -8.71
C ALA A 198 20.40 34.31 -9.54
N LEU A 199 19.63 34.62 -10.59
CA LEU A 199 19.07 33.64 -11.51
C LEU A 199 20.09 33.08 -12.50
N ASP A 200 21.23 33.75 -12.70
CA ASP A 200 22.28 33.27 -13.61
C ASP A 200 22.96 32.00 -13.05
N ALA A 201 22.79 31.74 -11.74
CA ALA A 201 23.21 30.51 -11.09
C ALA A 201 22.27 29.33 -11.37
N TYR A 202 21.18 29.51 -12.11
CA TYR A 202 20.19 28.48 -12.38
C TYR A 202 19.98 28.25 -13.88
N GLU A 203 19.66 27.01 -14.23
CA GLU A 203 19.11 26.60 -15.50
C GLU A 203 17.67 26.19 -15.26
N VAL A 204 16.75 26.93 -15.88
CA VAL A 204 15.33 26.63 -15.90
C VAL A 204 14.95 26.37 -17.33
N CYS A 205 14.79 25.10 -17.68
CA CYS A 205 14.70 24.69 -19.08
C CYS A 205 13.66 23.61 -19.30
N ILE A 206 13.13 23.59 -20.52
CA ILE A 206 12.41 22.46 -21.08
C ILE A 206 13.32 21.69 -22.04
N TYR A 207 13.22 20.38 -22.00
CA TYR A 207 13.90 19.45 -22.90
C TYR A 207 12.85 18.49 -23.45
N ARG A 208 12.91 18.26 -24.76
CA ARG A 208 12.14 17.18 -25.36
C ARG A 208 12.97 15.93 -25.46
N ALA A 209 12.35 14.84 -25.07
CA ALA A 209 12.90 13.53 -24.92
C ALA A 209 12.13 12.58 -25.84
N ASP A 210 12.63 12.41 -27.06
CA ASP A 210 12.03 11.53 -28.05
C ASP A 210 12.65 10.13 -27.98
N ALA A 211 11.95 9.22 -27.33
CA ALA A 211 12.31 7.80 -27.30
C ALA A 211 11.10 7.01 -27.79
N ALA A 212 11.02 6.74 -29.10
CA ALA A 212 9.90 6.03 -29.69
C ALA A 212 9.60 4.73 -28.88
N PRO A 213 8.37 4.52 -28.37
CA PRO A 213 7.09 5.16 -28.75
C PRO A 213 6.59 6.27 -27.79
N LEU A 214 7.44 6.80 -26.90
CA LEU A 214 7.12 7.83 -25.92
C LEU A 214 7.77 9.17 -26.29
N THR A 215 6.92 10.19 -26.47
CA THR A 215 7.31 11.59 -26.44
C THR A 215 7.20 12.06 -24.99
N VAL A 216 8.31 12.51 -24.42
CA VAL A 216 8.36 13.01 -23.05
C VAL A 216 8.83 14.46 -23.09
N ASP A 217 8.12 15.32 -22.41
CA ASP A 217 8.55 16.67 -22.17
C ASP A 217 9.01 16.81 -20.73
N VAL A 218 10.22 17.35 -20.55
CA VAL A 218 10.88 17.47 -19.27
C VAL A 218 11.08 18.95 -18.96
N PHE A 219 10.48 19.45 -17.90
CA PHE A 219 10.84 20.73 -17.31
C PHE A 219 11.77 20.48 -16.11
N ARG A 220 12.87 21.23 -16.07
CA ARG A 220 13.85 21.13 -14.98
C ARG A 220 14.34 22.49 -14.52
N ILE A 221 14.41 22.64 -13.21
CA ILE A 221 15.17 23.70 -12.53
C ILE A 221 16.41 23.05 -11.93
N GLN A 222 17.60 23.47 -12.31
CA GLN A 222 18.84 22.97 -11.73
C GLN A 222 19.83 24.10 -11.53
N ARG A 223 20.71 23.98 -10.54
CA ARG A 223 21.75 24.98 -10.34
C ARG A 223 22.88 24.76 -11.34
N ARG A 224 23.34 25.84 -11.97
CA ARG A 224 24.61 25.84 -12.69
C ARG A 224 25.69 25.65 -11.65
N ILE A 225 26.44 24.57 -11.73
CA ILE A 225 27.68 24.41 -10.97
C ILE A 225 28.79 24.84 -11.93
N PRO A 226 29.33 26.07 -11.84
CA PRO A 226 30.47 26.45 -12.66
C PRO A 226 31.61 25.49 -12.32
N VAL A 227 32.26 24.95 -13.35
CA VAL A 227 33.48 24.17 -13.18
C VAL A 227 34.51 25.05 -12.46
N GLY A 228 34.84 24.71 -11.21
CA GLY A 228 35.78 25.48 -10.37
C GLY A 228 35.17 26.49 -9.39
N ALA A 229 33.85 26.51 -9.19
CA ALA A 229 33.19 27.42 -8.24
C ALA A 229 33.57 27.14 -6.76
N THR A 230 34.04 28.17 -6.04
CA THR A 230 34.32 28.14 -4.60
C THR A 230 33.04 28.20 -3.76
N ASP A 231 33.08 27.72 -2.50
CA ASP A 231 31.92 27.60 -1.60
C ASP A 231 31.10 28.89 -1.44
N THR A 232 31.70 30.08 -1.58
CA THR A 232 31.01 31.37 -1.44
C THR A 232 29.96 31.65 -2.52
N THR A 233 30.04 31.00 -3.68
CA THR A 233 28.98 31.08 -4.71
C THR A 233 27.79 30.17 -4.41
N LYS A 234 27.94 29.18 -3.52
CA LYS A 234 26.83 28.34 -3.05
C LYS A 234 25.87 29.11 -2.13
N ASP A 235 26.40 29.99 -1.29
CA ASP A 235 25.59 30.71 -0.30
C ASP A 235 24.65 31.75 -0.95
N ALA A 236 25.11 32.47 -1.97
CA ALA A 236 24.27 33.44 -2.68
C ALA A 236 23.08 32.79 -3.42
N SER A 237 23.28 31.56 -3.93
CA SER A 237 22.23 30.80 -4.62
C SER A 237 21.11 30.34 -3.68
N SER A 238 21.41 30.04 -2.41
CA SER A 238 20.43 29.51 -1.44
C SER A 238 19.23 30.42 -1.13
N SER A 239 19.24 31.66 -1.63
CA SER A 239 18.21 32.67 -1.39
C SER A 239 17.11 32.73 -2.46
N VAL A 240 17.21 31.94 -3.55
CA VAL A 240 16.20 31.93 -4.62
C VAL A 240 15.13 30.90 -4.33
N ARG A 241 13.87 31.34 -4.27
CA ARG A 241 12.69 30.48 -4.18
C ARG A 241 11.88 30.53 -5.46
N PHE A 242 11.57 29.36 -6.00
CA PHE A 242 10.80 29.18 -7.22
C PHE A 242 9.36 28.76 -6.91
N ASN A 243 8.41 29.38 -7.59
CA ASN A 243 7.03 28.97 -7.63
C ASN A 243 6.69 28.64 -9.08
N VAL A 244 6.45 27.35 -9.34
CA VAL A 244 6.18 26.81 -10.67
C VAL A 244 4.70 26.54 -10.81
N THR A 245 4.07 27.09 -11.84
CA THR A 245 2.71 26.72 -12.25
C THR A 245 2.78 25.91 -13.53
N LEU A 246 2.50 24.62 -13.41
CA LEU A 246 2.39 23.69 -14.52
C LEU A 246 0.94 23.64 -15.00
N GLN A 247 0.65 24.19 -16.17
CA GLN A 247 -0.65 24.05 -16.79
C GLN A 247 -0.65 22.80 -17.67
N LEU A 248 -1.64 21.94 -17.50
CA LEU A 248 -1.81 20.74 -18.33
C LEU A 248 -3.16 20.78 -19.05
N PRO A 249 -3.20 20.36 -20.34
CA PRO A 249 -4.40 20.39 -21.12
C PRO A 249 -5.48 19.54 -20.47
N THR A 250 -6.64 20.16 -20.24
CA THR A 250 -7.82 19.46 -19.72
C THR A 250 -8.59 18.78 -20.85
N LEU A 251 -9.09 17.58 -20.56
CA LEU A 251 -9.80 16.77 -21.55
C LEU A 251 -11.10 17.44 -21.99
N THR A 252 -11.14 17.97 -23.21
CA THR A 252 -12.38 18.21 -23.92
C THR A 252 -12.76 16.94 -24.68
N ARG A 253 -13.61 16.10 -24.06
CA ARG A 253 -14.60 15.11 -24.58
C ARG A 253 -14.35 14.23 -25.82
N THR A 254 -13.42 14.53 -26.71
CA THR A 254 -13.24 13.92 -28.03
C THR A 254 -11.86 13.31 -28.15
N GLY A 255 -11.68 12.09 -27.64
CA GLY A 255 -10.70 11.11 -28.14
C GLY A 255 -9.21 11.43 -28.13
N ASP A 256 -8.79 12.67 -27.85
CA ASP A 256 -7.40 13.09 -27.91
C ASP A 256 -6.62 12.51 -26.74
N ALA A 257 -5.39 12.13 -27.06
CA ALA A 257 -4.50 11.37 -26.21
C ALA A 257 -4.23 12.15 -24.92
N MET A 258 -4.88 11.75 -23.83
CA MET A 258 -4.54 12.17 -22.45
C MET A 258 -3.02 12.31 -22.29
N PRO A 259 -2.53 13.32 -21.54
CA PRO A 259 -1.25 13.20 -20.86
C PRO A 259 -1.21 11.84 -20.16
N ARG A 260 -0.40 10.93 -20.70
CA ARG A 260 -0.40 9.53 -20.26
C ARG A 260 0.26 9.40 -18.91
N ALA A 261 1.17 10.30 -18.56
CA ALA A 261 1.79 10.33 -17.25
C ALA A 261 2.23 11.74 -16.84
N LEU A 262 2.12 12.04 -15.55
CA LEU A 262 2.74 13.18 -14.90
C LEU A 262 3.70 12.66 -13.83
N ARG A 263 4.97 13.04 -13.93
CA ARG A 263 6.00 12.71 -12.95
C ARG A 263 6.55 13.97 -12.31
N ILE A 264 6.55 14.02 -10.98
CA ILE A 264 7.06 15.17 -10.22
C ILE A 264 8.16 14.72 -9.28
N GLY A 265 9.33 15.35 -9.39
CA GLY A 265 10.52 15.05 -8.61
C GLY A 265 10.98 16.25 -7.76
N ARG A 266 11.19 16.04 -6.46
CA ARG A 266 11.96 16.92 -5.58
C ARG A 266 11.52 18.40 -5.47
N TYR A 267 10.23 18.63 -5.23
CA TYR A 267 9.68 19.93 -4.83
C TYR A 267 9.38 19.99 -3.32
N GLU A 268 9.49 21.16 -2.71
CA GLU A 268 9.18 21.39 -1.29
C GLU A 268 7.67 21.35 -1.02
N ALA A 269 6.85 21.66 -2.03
CA ALA A 269 5.41 21.46 -2.00
C ALA A 269 4.89 21.16 -3.41
N VAL A 270 3.93 20.25 -3.50
CA VAL A 270 3.19 19.90 -4.71
C VAL A 270 1.71 20.11 -4.45
N THR A 271 1.08 21.00 -5.20
CA THR A 271 -0.37 21.25 -5.13
C THR A 271 -1.05 20.83 -6.43
N LEU A 272 -1.95 19.86 -6.36
CA LEU A 272 -2.77 19.41 -7.47
C LEU A 272 -4.14 20.11 -7.40
N HIS A 273 -4.46 20.95 -8.37
CA HIS A 273 -5.68 21.76 -8.34
C HIS A 273 -6.91 21.02 -8.87
N ALA A 274 -8.08 21.51 -8.50
CA ALA A 274 -9.36 20.98 -8.96
C ALA A 274 -9.51 21.08 -10.49
N GLY A 275 -10.20 20.11 -11.11
CA GLY A 275 -10.42 20.06 -12.56
C GLY A 275 -9.28 19.41 -13.35
N LEU A 276 -8.11 19.23 -12.72
CA LEU A 276 -7.00 18.47 -13.32
C LEU A 276 -7.35 16.98 -13.38
N THR A 277 -7.23 16.39 -14.57
CA THR A 277 -7.33 14.95 -14.78
C THR A 277 -6.08 14.43 -15.47
N VAL A 278 -5.34 13.54 -14.80
CA VAL A 278 -4.16 12.88 -15.37
C VAL A 278 -4.39 11.38 -15.49
N ARG A 279 -3.68 10.70 -16.39
CA ARG A 279 -3.77 9.24 -16.46
C ARG A 279 -2.96 8.60 -15.34
N ASP A 280 -1.63 8.64 -15.42
CA ASP A 280 -0.76 8.07 -14.40
C ASP A 280 -0.02 9.18 -13.64
N LEU A 281 -0.21 9.26 -12.33
CA LEU A 281 0.49 10.20 -11.47
C LEU A 281 1.62 9.49 -10.72
N ASP A 282 2.83 10.03 -10.77
CA ASP A 282 3.95 9.57 -9.93
C ASP A 282 4.67 10.77 -9.30
N ILE A 283 4.66 10.87 -7.99
CA ILE A 283 5.30 11.95 -7.24
C ILE A 283 6.34 11.35 -6.30
N TYR A 284 7.58 11.85 -6.39
CA TYR A 284 8.65 11.51 -5.45
C TYR A 284 9.33 12.78 -4.94
N THR A 285 9.07 13.15 -3.69
CA THR A 285 9.39 14.51 -3.24
C THR A 285 9.73 14.61 -1.74
N PRO A 286 10.65 15.49 -1.30
CA PRO A 286 10.91 15.72 0.12
C PRO A 286 9.79 16.53 0.80
N GLY A 287 8.95 17.17 -0.02
CA GLY A 287 7.94 18.12 0.36
C GLY A 287 6.54 17.56 0.55
N SER A 288 5.63 18.45 0.94
CA SER A 288 4.21 18.13 1.11
C SER A 288 3.52 17.92 -0.24
N VAL A 289 2.56 17.00 -0.30
CA VAL A 289 1.67 16.82 -1.46
C VAL A 289 0.24 17.09 -1.02
N HIS A 290 -0.43 18.01 -1.71
CA HIS A 290 -1.82 18.37 -1.47
C HIS A 290 -2.64 18.23 -2.74
N ALA A 291 -3.80 17.57 -2.66
CA ALA A 291 -4.77 17.53 -3.76
C ALA A 291 -6.08 18.20 -3.39
N GLN A 292 -6.52 19.15 -4.22
CA GLN A 292 -7.82 19.79 -4.05
C GLN A 292 -8.96 18.87 -4.48
N SER A 293 -10.15 19.08 -3.88
CA SER A 293 -11.36 18.38 -4.29
C SER A 293 -11.69 18.69 -5.75
N GLY A 294 -11.70 17.64 -6.59
CA GLY A 294 -11.90 17.77 -8.04
C GLY A 294 -10.67 17.38 -8.86
N PHE A 295 -9.53 17.13 -8.22
CA PHE A 295 -8.40 16.44 -8.85
C PHE A 295 -8.74 14.96 -9.11
N ALA A 296 -8.36 14.45 -10.28
CA ALA A 296 -8.52 13.05 -10.65
C ALA A 296 -7.28 12.45 -11.33
N ALA A 297 -7.02 11.18 -11.04
CA ALA A 297 -6.03 10.35 -11.72
C ALA A 297 -6.65 9.02 -12.18
N ARG A 298 -6.07 8.35 -13.17
CA ARG A 298 -6.40 6.94 -13.45
C ARG A 298 -5.72 6.03 -12.43
N GLY A 299 -4.41 6.19 -12.24
CA GLY A 299 -3.61 5.53 -11.21
C GLY A 299 -2.64 6.51 -10.56
N MET A 300 -2.22 6.23 -9.33
CA MET A 300 -1.32 7.14 -8.61
C MET A 300 -0.30 6.42 -7.72
N SER A 301 0.89 7.00 -7.67
CA SER A 301 1.98 6.70 -6.74
C SER A 301 2.46 8.02 -6.16
N VAL A 302 2.39 8.18 -4.84
CA VAL A 302 2.91 9.36 -4.13
C VAL A 302 3.86 8.88 -3.06
N ARG A 303 5.11 9.32 -3.15
CA ARG A 303 6.15 9.01 -2.19
C ARG A 303 6.76 10.30 -1.68
N THR A 304 6.67 10.51 -0.38
CA THR A 304 7.27 11.66 0.29
C THR A 304 8.31 11.22 1.30
N TYR A 305 9.33 12.03 1.54
CA TYR A 305 10.37 11.72 2.51
C TYR A 305 10.83 12.94 3.27
N GLY A 306 11.28 12.76 4.51
CA GLY A 306 11.67 13.85 5.39
C GLY A 306 10.49 14.46 6.16
N PRO A 307 10.80 15.35 7.12
CA PRO A 307 9.84 15.79 8.14
C PRO A 307 8.72 16.69 7.63
N ARG A 308 8.84 17.22 6.40
CA ARG A 308 7.82 18.07 5.75
C ARG A 308 6.98 17.31 4.73
N GLY A 309 7.30 16.04 4.48
CA GLY A 309 6.71 15.24 3.42
C GLY A 309 5.31 14.70 3.74
N ASN A 310 4.33 15.53 4.09
CA ASN A 310 2.98 15.03 4.37
C ASN A 310 2.15 14.86 3.08
N VAL A 311 1.09 14.06 3.15
CA VAL A 311 0.13 13.89 2.05
C VAL A 311 -1.26 14.26 2.54
N THR A 312 -1.90 15.24 1.89
CA THR A 312 -3.18 15.79 2.34
C THR A 312 -4.17 16.02 1.20
N GLY A 313 -5.44 16.24 1.56
CA GLY A 313 -6.48 16.64 0.62
C GLY A 313 -7.28 15.46 0.06
N ARG A 314 -7.78 15.58 -1.17
CA ARG A 314 -8.71 14.63 -1.79
C ARG A 314 -8.23 14.17 -3.16
N PHE A 315 -8.09 12.86 -3.31
CA PHE A 315 -7.63 12.19 -4.53
C PHE A 315 -8.76 11.35 -5.12
N ALA A 316 -9.20 11.62 -6.34
CA ALA A 316 -10.08 10.71 -7.07
C ALA A 316 -9.26 9.81 -7.99
N VAL A 317 -9.40 8.48 -7.89
CA VAL A 317 -8.59 7.52 -8.66
C VAL A 317 -9.51 6.55 -9.39
N ALA A 318 -9.50 6.61 -10.72
CA ALA A 318 -10.63 6.08 -11.49
C ALA A 318 -10.39 4.75 -12.20
N ALA A 319 -9.15 4.25 -12.35
CA ALA A 319 -8.90 2.98 -13.04
C ALA A 319 -7.48 2.41 -12.82
N GLY A 320 -6.98 2.47 -11.59
CA GLY A 320 -5.57 2.22 -11.27
C GLY A 320 -5.34 1.78 -9.84
N HIS A 321 -4.10 1.42 -9.53
CA HIS A 321 -3.67 1.22 -8.15
C HIS A 321 -3.43 2.57 -7.47
N VAL A 322 -3.54 2.57 -6.15
CA VAL A 322 -3.19 3.70 -5.29
C VAL A 322 -2.00 3.28 -4.44
N GLY A 323 -0.89 4.00 -4.54
CA GLY A 323 0.25 3.89 -3.65
C GLY A 323 0.54 5.23 -3.00
N VAL A 324 0.52 5.29 -1.68
CA VAL A 324 0.96 6.45 -0.90
C VAL A 324 1.94 5.96 0.16
N GLY A 325 3.14 6.50 0.16
CA GLY A 325 4.17 6.18 1.14
C GLY A 325 4.84 7.45 1.65
N THR A 326 4.87 7.65 2.96
CA THR A 326 5.52 8.80 3.58
C THR A 326 6.58 8.33 4.59
N TYR A 327 7.71 9.03 4.66
CA TYR A 327 8.78 8.76 5.62
C TYR A 327 9.05 10.01 6.49
N GLY A 328 8.54 10.01 7.73
CA GLY A 328 8.75 11.07 8.72
C GLY A 328 7.66 12.15 8.80
N ALA A 329 6.62 12.09 7.96
CA ALA A 329 5.49 13.01 8.00
C ALA A 329 4.18 12.29 7.66
N GLY A 330 3.06 12.78 8.20
CA GLY A 330 1.80 12.04 8.20
C GLY A 330 1.04 12.00 6.88
N VAL A 331 0.08 11.08 6.80
CA VAL A 331 -0.96 11.08 5.77
C VAL A 331 -2.26 11.54 6.42
N ASP A 332 -2.90 12.58 5.88
CA ASP A 332 -4.24 13.06 6.29
C ASP A 332 -5.07 13.36 5.04
N ALA A 333 -5.59 12.30 4.42
CA ALA A 333 -6.13 12.38 3.07
C ALA A 333 -7.35 11.50 2.84
N ARG A 334 -8.16 11.93 1.87
CA ARG A 334 -9.30 11.18 1.34
C ARG A 334 -8.99 10.65 -0.05
N PHE A 335 -9.25 9.37 -0.28
CA PHE A 335 -9.13 8.70 -1.56
C PHE A 335 -10.50 8.18 -1.99
N ASP A 336 -11.02 8.68 -3.10
CA ASP A 336 -12.20 8.14 -3.77
C ASP A 336 -11.70 7.20 -4.89
N VAL A 337 -11.73 5.89 -4.64
CA VAL A 337 -11.16 4.87 -5.53
C VAL A 337 -12.28 4.14 -6.27
N THR A 338 -12.27 4.27 -7.60
CA THR A 338 -13.23 3.61 -8.47
C THR A 338 -12.59 2.45 -9.23
N ARG A 339 -13.24 1.29 -9.23
CA ARG A 339 -13.00 0.19 -10.17
C ARG A 339 -13.99 0.34 -11.33
N ARG A 340 -13.49 0.66 -12.52
CA ARG A 340 -14.33 1.04 -13.68
C ARG A 340 -14.91 -0.17 -14.42
N GLN A 341 -15.91 0.10 -15.27
CA GLN A 341 -16.39 -0.87 -16.27
C GLN A 341 -15.24 -1.41 -17.13
N GLY A 342 -15.23 -2.72 -17.40
CA GLY A 342 -14.16 -3.41 -18.15
C GLY A 342 -12.95 -3.81 -17.31
N GLU A 343 -13.00 -3.63 -16.00
CA GLU A 343 -11.98 -4.10 -15.04
C GLU A 343 -12.39 -5.39 -14.33
N ASP A 344 -13.24 -6.15 -14.99
CA ASP A 344 -13.79 -7.41 -14.48
C ASP A 344 -12.66 -8.39 -14.18
N GLY A 345 -12.73 -9.03 -13.02
CA GLY A 345 -11.68 -9.94 -12.57
C GLY A 345 -10.35 -9.27 -12.20
N ARG A 346 -10.27 -7.93 -12.11
CA ARG A 346 -9.07 -7.23 -11.64
C ARG A 346 -9.21 -6.76 -10.21
N THR A 347 -8.17 -7.02 -9.40
CA THR A 347 -8.04 -6.49 -8.04
C THR A 347 -7.39 -5.11 -8.05
N ARG A 348 -8.00 -4.17 -7.33
CA ARG A 348 -7.45 -2.83 -7.10
C ARG A 348 -6.69 -2.81 -5.78
N MET A 349 -5.37 -2.75 -5.89
CA MET A 349 -4.49 -2.48 -4.75
C MET A 349 -4.59 -1.01 -4.30
N VAL A 350 -4.80 -0.80 -3.01
CA VAL A 350 -4.68 0.49 -2.32
C VAL A 350 -3.65 0.30 -1.21
N VAL A 351 -2.48 0.91 -1.33
CA VAL A 351 -1.38 0.80 -0.37
C VAL A 351 -1.12 2.18 0.22
N LEU A 352 -1.26 2.30 1.54
CA LEU A 352 -1.05 3.51 2.31
C LEU A 352 -0.04 3.21 3.42
N GLU A 353 1.08 3.90 3.41
CA GLU A 353 2.19 3.67 4.34
C GLU A 353 2.63 5.02 4.93
N ALA A 354 2.65 5.12 6.26
CA ALA A 354 3.21 6.24 6.98
C ALA A 354 4.28 5.74 7.96
N TYR A 355 5.54 5.85 7.56
CA TYR A 355 6.66 5.44 8.38
C TYR A 355 7.06 6.58 9.32
N ASP A 356 7.05 6.27 10.61
CA ASP A 356 7.38 7.21 11.69
C ASP A 356 6.48 8.45 11.69
N ALA A 357 5.21 8.26 11.34
CA ALA A 357 4.23 9.33 11.27
C ALA A 357 2.78 8.80 11.36
N PRO A 358 1.81 9.64 11.76
CA PRO A 358 0.40 9.23 11.83
C PRO A 358 -0.20 8.98 10.43
N LEU A 359 -1.13 8.04 10.36
CA LEU A 359 -1.91 7.75 9.16
C LEU A 359 -3.39 7.97 9.44
N ASN A 360 -3.97 9.03 8.88
CA ASN A 360 -5.41 9.27 8.82
C ASN A 360 -5.86 9.19 7.35
N ALA A 361 -6.55 8.12 7.00
CA ALA A 361 -7.00 7.88 5.63
C ALA A 361 -8.50 7.61 5.55
N MET A 362 -9.19 8.36 4.71
CA MET A 362 -10.59 8.13 4.37
C MET A 362 -10.68 7.51 2.98
N LEU A 363 -11.36 6.37 2.84
CA LEU A 363 -11.53 5.66 1.57
C LEU A 363 -13.01 5.61 1.19
N LYS A 364 -13.38 6.19 0.05
CA LYS A 364 -14.64 5.89 -0.61
C LYS A 364 -14.36 4.92 -1.74
N LEU A 365 -14.96 3.74 -1.69
CA LEU A 365 -14.77 2.73 -2.73
C LEU A 365 -15.99 2.71 -3.62
N VAL A 366 -15.78 2.73 -4.94
CA VAL A 366 -16.86 2.63 -5.92
C VAL A 366 -16.52 1.52 -6.88
N ASP A 367 -17.39 0.53 -6.98
CA ASP A 367 -17.29 -0.49 -8.01
C ASP A 367 -18.34 -0.29 -9.10
N GLU A 368 -17.85 -0.05 -10.31
CA GLU A 368 -18.62 0.04 -11.55
C GLU A 368 -18.34 -1.16 -12.47
N ALA A 369 -17.39 -2.03 -12.12
CA ALA A 369 -17.08 -3.22 -12.91
C ALA A 369 -18.29 -4.17 -12.92
N ALA A 370 -18.58 -4.70 -14.11
CA ALA A 370 -19.66 -5.64 -14.30
C ALA A 370 -19.08 -7.05 -14.27
N ASP A 371 -18.53 -7.46 -13.12
CA ASP A 371 -17.97 -8.79 -12.97
C ASP A 371 -19.00 -9.81 -13.48
N SER A 372 -18.68 -10.51 -14.57
CA SER A 372 -19.55 -11.56 -15.12
C SER A 372 -19.88 -12.61 -14.04
N CYS A 373 -18.93 -12.80 -13.11
CA CYS A 373 -19.10 -13.60 -11.92
C CYS A 373 -20.10 -13.02 -10.89
N ALA A 374 -20.36 -11.72 -10.84
CA ALA A 374 -21.35 -11.14 -9.92
C ALA A 374 -22.80 -11.59 -10.23
N ARG A 375 -23.06 -12.05 -11.46
CA ARG A 375 -24.38 -12.51 -11.92
C ARG A 375 -24.47 -14.03 -12.14
N VAL A 376 -23.51 -14.82 -11.68
CA VAL A 376 -23.64 -16.26 -11.92
C VAL A 376 -24.79 -16.82 -11.10
N SER A 377 -25.75 -17.42 -11.81
CA SER A 377 -26.81 -18.29 -11.31
C SER A 377 -26.29 -19.21 -10.20
N ALA A 378 -27.15 -19.67 -9.28
CA ALA A 378 -26.77 -20.71 -8.30
C ALA A 378 -26.19 -21.99 -8.94
N SER A 379 -26.37 -22.18 -10.25
CA SER A 379 -25.77 -23.23 -11.09
C SER A 379 -24.38 -22.87 -11.67
N ALA A 380 -23.74 -21.82 -11.15
CA ALA A 380 -22.44 -21.32 -11.57
C ALA A 380 -21.38 -22.40 -11.57
N ASP A 381 -20.53 -22.40 -12.58
CA ASP A 381 -19.29 -23.18 -12.59
C ASP A 381 -18.56 -23.02 -11.24
N PRO A 382 -18.29 -24.12 -10.51
CA PRO A 382 -17.53 -24.11 -9.25
C PRO A 382 -16.19 -23.36 -9.35
N HIS A 383 -15.61 -23.25 -10.54
CA HIS A 383 -14.38 -22.49 -10.78
C HIS A 383 -14.57 -20.98 -10.56
N CYS A 384 -15.75 -20.42 -10.82
CA CYS A 384 -16.07 -19.01 -10.57
C CYS A 384 -16.17 -18.65 -9.08
N MET A 385 -16.41 -19.65 -8.21
CA MET A 385 -16.48 -19.47 -6.76
C MET A 385 -15.11 -19.62 -6.09
N ARG A 386 -14.22 -20.42 -6.68
CA ARG A 386 -12.92 -20.80 -6.10
C ARG A 386 -11.82 -19.74 -6.29
N TYR A 387 -11.96 -18.87 -7.29
CA TYR A 387 -10.92 -17.91 -7.70
C TYR A 387 -11.42 -16.48 -7.88
N ARG A 388 -12.44 -16.01 -7.14
CA ARG A 388 -12.82 -14.60 -7.27
C ARG A 388 -11.66 -13.70 -6.83
N PRO A 389 -11.07 -12.91 -7.74
CA PRO A 389 -10.14 -11.89 -7.34
C PRO A 389 -10.92 -10.86 -6.52
N PHE A 390 -10.34 -10.45 -5.38
CA PHE A 390 -10.91 -9.39 -4.56
C PHE A 390 -11.05 -8.14 -5.41
N ALA A 391 -12.16 -7.40 -5.33
CA ALA A 391 -12.27 -6.15 -6.09
C ALA A 391 -11.27 -5.11 -5.59
N PHE A 392 -11.05 -5.07 -4.27
CA PHE A 392 -10.11 -4.18 -3.61
C PHE A 392 -9.27 -4.96 -2.58
N ASP A 393 -7.95 -4.78 -2.63
CA ASP A 393 -6.99 -5.19 -1.58
C ASP A 393 -6.36 -3.91 -1.00
N ILE A 394 -6.75 -3.59 0.23
CA ILE A 394 -6.39 -2.37 0.94
C ILE A 394 -5.34 -2.72 1.99
N ARG A 395 -4.20 -2.04 1.95
CA ARG A 395 -3.11 -2.17 2.90
C ARG A 395 -2.82 -0.81 3.51
N ALA A 396 -2.93 -0.69 4.82
CA ALA A 396 -2.66 0.55 5.55
C ALA A 396 -1.69 0.26 6.69
N THR A 397 -0.49 0.81 6.62
CA THR A 397 0.56 0.58 7.62
C THR A 397 1.04 1.89 8.21
N SER A 398 1.18 1.93 9.53
CA SER A 398 1.86 2.99 10.26
C SER A 398 2.90 2.40 11.22
N SER A 399 3.99 3.13 11.45
CA SER A 399 4.97 2.79 12.49
C SER A 399 5.04 3.87 13.56
N SER A 400 5.03 3.43 14.82
CA SER A 400 5.22 4.28 16.02
C SER A 400 4.18 5.38 16.26
N HIS A 401 3.15 5.50 15.42
CA HIS A 401 2.16 6.58 15.49
C HIS A 401 0.74 6.09 15.24
N PRO A 402 -0.29 6.81 15.74
CA PRO A 402 -1.68 6.42 15.57
C PRO A 402 -2.09 6.24 14.11
N GLN A 403 -2.96 5.26 13.89
CA GLN A 403 -3.57 4.97 12.60
C GLN A 403 -5.08 5.05 12.67
N GLU A 404 -5.70 5.72 11.71
CA GLU A 404 -7.12 5.70 11.47
C GLU A 404 -7.38 5.45 9.98
N LEU A 405 -8.04 4.32 9.71
CA LEU A 405 -8.53 3.99 8.37
C LEU A 405 -10.06 3.99 8.40
N THR A 406 -10.67 4.90 7.65
CA THR A 406 -12.13 5.05 7.58
C THR A 406 -12.65 4.71 6.20
N LEU A 407 -13.51 3.71 6.10
CA LEU A 407 -14.35 3.53 4.92
C LEU A 407 -15.53 4.49 4.98
N VAL A 408 -15.63 5.36 3.99
CA VAL A 408 -16.65 6.42 3.94
C VAL A 408 -18.00 5.82 3.54
N GLU A 409 -19.06 6.26 4.23
CA GLU A 409 -20.45 5.91 3.92
C GLU A 409 -20.81 6.17 2.45
N GLY A 410 -21.62 5.28 1.90
CA GLY A 410 -22.04 5.33 0.49
C GLY A 410 -20.97 4.81 -0.47
N SER A 411 -20.04 3.99 0.03
CA SER A 411 -19.20 3.15 -0.83
C SER A 411 -20.05 2.04 -1.46
N SER A 412 -19.72 1.62 -2.69
CA SER A 412 -20.34 0.47 -3.33
C SER A 412 -19.38 -0.72 -3.27
N TYR A 413 -19.81 -1.77 -2.57
CA TYR A 413 -18.98 -2.93 -2.29
C TYR A 413 -19.41 -4.14 -3.12
N PRO A 414 -18.59 -4.60 -4.06
CA PRO A 414 -18.74 -5.95 -4.58
C PRO A 414 -18.35 -6.95 -3.50
N PRO A 415 -18.81 -8.20 -3.59
CA PRO A 415 -18.29 -9.27 -2.75
C PRO A 415 -16.77 -9.41 -2.95
N GLY A 416 -16.01 -9.38 -1.84
CA GLY A 416 -14.58 -9.67 -1.84
C GLY A 416 -13.69 -8.42 -1.71
N ILE A 417 -13.80 -7.70 -0.60
CA ILE A 417 -12.84 -6.66 -0.21
C ILE A 417 -11.96 -7.23 0.89
N THR A 418 -10.65 -6.98 0.80
CA THR A 418 -9.70 -7.38 1.84
C THR A 418 -9.00 -6.14 2.37
N ILE A 419 -8.99 -6.00 3.69
CA ILE A 419 -8.33 -4.90 4.39
C ILE A 419 -7.26 -5.46 5.30
N HIS A 420 -6.03 -5.00 5.13
CA HIS A 420 -4.89 -5.27 5.98
C HIS A 420 -4.42 -3.96 6.60
N ALA A 421 -4.81 -3.72 7.85
CA ALA A 421 -4.42 -2.52 8.58
C ALA A 421 -3.49 -2.89 9.73
N ARG A 422 -2.34 -2.21 9.84
CA ARG A 422 -1.29 -2.49 10.82
C ARG A 422 -0.67 -1.22 11.38
N ALA A 423 -0.84 -0.99 12.68
CA ALA A 423 0.02 -0.07 13.43
C ALA A 423 1.02 -0.84 14.28
N THR A 424 2.31 -0.56 14.11
CA THR A 424 3.37 -1.39 14.71
C THR A 424 3.55 -1.17 16.20
N ASP A 425 3.53 0.09 16.66
CA ASP A 425 3.81 0.50 18.06
C ASP A 425 2.84 1.60 18.53
N ALA A 426 1.60 1.59 18.04
CA ALA A 426 0.60 2.60 18.37
C ALA A 426 -0.83 2.06 18.28
N ALA A 427 -1.79 2.87 18.71
CA ALA A 427 -3.21 2.59 18.54
C ALA A 427 -3.59 2.63 17.05
N ALA A 428 -4.57 1.81 16.69
CA ALA A 428 -5.17 1.88 15.37
C ALA A 428 -6.69 1.83 15.48
N VAL A 429 -7.36 2.47 14.53
CA VAL A 429 -8.81 2.50 14.41
C VAL A 429 -9.18 2.12 12.98
N LEU A 430 -10.05 1.14 12.83
CA LEU A 430 -10.68 0.79 11.56
C LEU A 430 -12.16 1.11 11.64
N ARG A 431 -12.60 2.15 10.92
CA ARG A 431 -14.03 2.47 10.80
C ARG A 431 -14.57 1.88 9.51
N LEU A 432 -15.56 1.01 9.63
CA LEU A 432 -16.23 0.36 8.51
C LEU A 432 -17.55 1.07 8.21
N ASP A 433 -17.81 1.31 6.93
CA ASP A 433 -19.10 1.75 6.42
C ASP A 433 -20.22 0.82 6.91
N SER A 434 -21.38 1.39 7.21
CA SER A 434 -22.59 0.69 7.58
C SER A 434 -22.97 -0.45 6.60
N SER A 435 -22.68 -0.27 5.31
CA SER A 435 -22.94 -1.20 4.21
C SER A 435 -21.81 -2.21 3.93
N PHE A 436 -20.68 -2.11 4.63
CA PHE A 436 -19.46 -2.89 4.36
C PHE A 436 -19.70 -4.40 4.23
N LYS A 437 -19.12 -4.97 3.17
CA LYS A 437 -19.11 -6.40 2.87
C LYS A 437 -17.69 -6.84 2.50
N GLY A 438 -17.07 -7.67 3.32
CA GLY A 438 -15.70 -8.14 3.08
C GLY A 438 -14.98 -8.63 4.33
N THR A 439 -13.66 -8.80 4.16
CA THR A 439 -12.72 -9.32 5.16
C THR A 439 -11.85 -8.20 5.63
N TYR A 440 -11.54 -8.22 6.92
CA TYR A 440 -10.50 -7.38 7.48
C TYR A 440 -9.59 -8.20 8.38
N HIS A 441 -8.33 -7.83 8.32
CA HIS A 441 -7.27 -8.28 9.19
C HIS A 441 -6.58 -7.04 9.71
N PHE A 442 -6.75 -6.82 11.01
CA PHE A 442 -6.40 -5.59 11.67
C PHE A 442 -5.44 -5.92 12.82
N ARG A 443 -4.20 -5.46 12.72
CA ARG A 443 -3.14 -5.74 13.71
C ARG A 443 -2.72 -4.47 14.42
N THR A 444 -2.59 -4.56 15.73
CA THR A 444 -1.99 -3.52 16.58
C THR A 444 -0.76 -4.09 17.29
N ALA A 445 0.09 -3.21 17.80
CA ALA A 445 1.30 -3.59 18.52
C ALA A 445 1.05 -4.62 19.63
N LYS A 446 2.07 -5.44 19.91
CA LYS A 446 2.03 -6.52 20.93
C LYS A 446 1.62 -6.06 22.33
N ASN A 447 1.75 -4.77 22.64
CA ASN A 447 1.55 -4.21 23.98
C ASN A 447 0.49 -3.09 24.04
N HIS A 448 -0.19 -2.77 22.94
CA HIS A 448 -1.18 -1.67 22.92
C HIS A 448 -2.62 -2.20 22.86
N TYR A 449 -3.34 -2.02 23.97
CA TYR A 449 -4.77 -2.31 24.14
C TYR A 449 -5.72 -1.38 23.34
N GLY A 450 -5.22 -0.58 22.40
CA GLY A 450 -5.96 0.52 21.77
C GLY A 450 -6.46 0.25 20.35
N GLY A 451 -6.49 -1.00 19.90
CA GLY A 451 -7.08 -1.35 18.60
C GLY A 451 -8.60 -1.37 18.64
N GLU A 452 -9.26 -0.50 17.87
CA GLU A 452 -10.72 -0.44 17.79
C GLU A 452 -11.21 -0.68 16.35
N ILE A 453 -12.24 -1.52 16.22
CA ILE A 453 -13.01 -1.66 14.98
C ILE A 453 -14.38 -1.07 15.23
N MET A 454 -14.70 0.02 14.54
CA MET A 454 -16.00 0.66 14.63
C MET A 454 -16.84 0.24 13.44
N SER A 455 -17.99 -0.38 13.68
CA SER A 455 -18.99 -0.62 12.64
C SER A 455 -20.38 -0.36 13.18
N LYS A 456 -21.25 0.21 12.35
CA LYS A 456 -22.64 0.45 12.74
C LYS A 456 -23.43 -0.86 12.70
N GLU A 457 -24.12 -1.16 13.80
CA GLU A 457 -25.05 -2.28 13.93
C GLU A 457 -26.50 -1.85 13.64
N GLY A 458 -27.39 -2.83 13.42
CA GLY A 458 -28.83 -2.57 13.19
C GLY A 458 -29.15 -1.83 11.88
N VAL A 459 -28.22 -1.85 10.91
CA VAL A 459 -28.36 -1.17 9.63
C VAL A 459 -29.30 -1.96 8.73
N ARG A 460 -30.21 -1.27 8.02
CA ARG A 460 -31.05 -1.90 7.00
C ARG A 460 -30.21 -2.32 5.80
N ASP A 461 -30.59 -3.43 5.17
CA ASP A 461 -29.98 -3.90 3.94
C ASP A 461 -29.90 -2.77 2.89
N PRO A 462 -28.69 -2.38 2.44
CA PRO A 462 -28.52 -1.30 1.46
C PRO A 462 -29.15 -1.63 0.11
N GLU A 463 -29.34 -2.90 -0.21
CA GLU A 463 -30.03 -3.35 -1.43
C GLU A 463 -31.54 -3.49 -1.24
N GLY A 464 -32.06 -3.23 -0.03
CA GLY A 464 -33.49 -3.34 0.28
C GLY A 464 -34.05 -4.76 0.25
N ARG A 465 -33.21 -5.80 0.24
CA ARG A 465 -33.63 -7.20 0.11
C ARG A 465 -34.00 -7.87 1.44
N GLY A 466 -34.10 -7.09 2.52
CA GLY A 466 -34.47 -7.59 3.84
C GLY A 466 -33.42 -8.53 4.48
N ARG A 467 -32.16 -8.49 4.02
CA ARG A 467 -31.07 -9.28 4.61
C ARG A 467 -30.63 -8.66 5.94
N GLU A 468 -30.19 -9.51 6.86
CA GLU A 468 -29.56 -9.10 8.11
C GLU A 468 -28.04 -9.00 7.90
N LYS A 469 -27.42 -8.00 8.53
CA LYS A 469 -25.96 -7.86 8.57
C LYS A 469 -25.40 -8.94 9.50
N VAL A 470 -24.47 -9.74 8.99
CA VAL A 470 -23.83 -10.83 9.72
C VAL A 470 -22.37 -10.50 9.91
N LYS A 471 -21.89 -10.65 11.14
CA LYS A 471 -20.49 -10.51 11.50
C LYS A 471 -20.00 -11.85 12.00
N ILE A 472 -19.04 -12.45 11.31
CA ILE A 472 -18.34 -13.63 11.84
C ILE A 472 -17.43 -13.10 12.94
N ARG A 473 -17.61 -13.68 14.15
CA ARG A 473 -16.96 -13.23 15.39
C ARG A 473 -15.52 -12.80 15.12
N ASP A 474 -15.21 -11.57 15.53
CA ASP A 474 -13.85 -11.04 15.59
C ASP A 474 -13.03 -11.99 16.45
N ALA A 475 -12.30 -12.90 15.82
CA ALA A 475 -11.39 -13.70 16.59
C ALA A 475 -10.24 -12.78 16.97
N ARG A 476 -10.22 -12.46 18.25
CA ARG A 476 -9.25 -11.57 18.87
C ARG A 476 -8.06 -12.42 19.26
N THR A 477 -6.94 -12.16 18.61
CA THR A 477 -5.65 -12.62 19.11
C THR A 477 -5.03 -11.55 19.98
N GLN A 478 -4.00 -11.92 20.73
CA GLN A 478 -3.11 -10.95 21.39
C GLN A 478 -2.44 -9.96 20.41
N TYR A 479 -2.48 -10.21 19.10
CA TYR A 479 -1.79 -9.43 18.07
C TYR A 479 -2.72 -8.75 17.06
N GLY A 480 -4.04 -8.84 17.25
CA GLY A 480 -4.98 -8.24 16.31
C GLY A 480 -6.34 -8.92 16.25
N TYR A 481 -7.20 -8.30 15.45
CA TYR A 481 -8.56 -8.67 15.16
C TYR A 481 -8.64 -9.14 13.72
N PHE A 482 -9.29 -10.28 13.52
CA PHE A 482 -9.65 -10.74 12.18
C PHE A 482 -11.13 -11.03 12.16
N GLY A 483 -11.77 -10.62 11.08
CA GLY A 483 -13.20 -10.70 10.99
C GLY A 483 -13.70 -10.47 9.57
N ALA A 484 -15.00 -10.63 9.48
CA ALA A 484 -15.69 -10.78 8.22
C ALA A 484 -17.11 -10.26 8.39
N THR A 485 -17.55 -9.43 7.45
CA THR A 485 -18.91 -8.89 7.43
C THR A 485 -19.59 -9.23 6.11
N GLY A 486 -20.83 -9.68 6.19
CA GLY A 486 -21.67 -9.99 5.04
C GLY A 486 -23.13 -9.67 5.29
N TRP A 487 -23.94 -9.82 4.23
CA TRP A 487 -25.39 -9.68 4.29
C TRP A 487 -26.02 -11.04 3.99
N GLY A 488 -26.92 -11.52 4.85
CA GLY A 488 -27.53 -12.83 4.69
C GLY A 488 -28.94 -12.96 5.24
N SER A 489 -29.53 -14.16 5.09
CA SER A 489 -30.82 -14.44 5.72
C SER A 489 -30.66 -14.44 7.25
N GLY A 490 -31.69 -14.05 7.99
CA GLY A 490 -31.61 -14.06 9.46
C GLY A 490 -31.34 -15.46 10.05
N ARG A 491 -31.57 -16.54 9.29
CA ARG A 491 -31.17 -17.91 9.66
C ARG A 491 -29.68 -18.18 9.41
N ALA A 492 -29.13 -17.74 8.27
CA ALA A 492 -27.69 -17.87 7.97
C ALA A 492 -26.85 -17.01 8.93
N ALA A 493 -27.37 -15.83 9.27
CA ALA A 493 -26.80 -14.94 10.29
C ALA A 493 -26.64 -15.65 11.64
N ARG A 494 -27.69 -16.33 12.08
CA ARG A 494 -27.71 -17.08 13.35
C ARG A 494 -26.83 -18.34 13.36
N LYS A 495 -26.44 -18.84 12.19
CA LYS A 495 -25.64 -20.07 12.04
C LYS A 495 -24.15 -19.82 11.75
N GLY A 496 -23.70 -18.56 11.65
CA GLY A 496 -22.30 -18.21 11.38
C GLY A 496 -21.85 -18.39 9.92
N ALA A 497 -22.80 -18.66 9.03
CA ALA A 497 -22.63 -19.11 7.65
C ALA A 497 -22.43 -17.93 6.64
N SER A 498 -21.58 -16.95 6.94
CA SER A 498 -21.62 -15.67 6.19
C SER A 498 -20.31 -15.20 5.56
N TYR A 499 -19.48 -16.13 5.09
CA TYR A 499 -18.44 -15.74 4.12
C TYR A 499 -18.78 -16.12 2.68
N ALA A 500 -19.38 -17.28 2.49
CA ALA A 500 -19.90 -17.73 1.20
C ALA A 500 -21.31 -18.35 1.29
N GLU A 501 -21.90 -18.52 2.47
CA GLU A 501 -23.11 -19.33 2.70
C GLU A 501 -24.45 -18.54 2.78
N VAL A 502 -24.55 -17.43 2.03
CA VAL A 502 -25.79 -17.13 1.30
C VAL A 502 -25.68 -17.48 -0.19
N ALA A 503 -24.46 -17.74 -0.69
CA ALA A 503 -24.25 -18.19 -2.07
C ALA A 503 -23.93 -19.70 -2.20
N VAL A 504 -23.50 -20.40 -1.14
CA VAL A 504 -23.04 -21.82 -1.20
C VAL A 504 -23.89 -22.81 -0.41
N ASP A 505 -24.60 -22.41 0.66
CA ASP A 505 -25.25 -23.39 1.58
C ASP A 505 -26.55 -24.00 1.03
N ALA A 506 -27.00 -23.59 -0.16
CA ALA A 506 -28.12 -24.24 -0.86
C ALA A 506 -27.66 -25.42 -1.73
N SER A 507 -26.36 -25.59 -2.00
CA SER A 507 -25.85 -26.65 -2.88
C SER A 507 -24.95 -27.69 -2.20
N LEU A 508 -24.75 -27.63 -0.89
CA LEU A 508 -24.07 -28.70 -0.11
C LEU A 508 -25.01 -29.50 0.80
N LYS A 509 -26.32 -29.29 0.66
CA LYS A 509 -27.35 -30.09 1.34
C LYS A 509 -27.99 -31.18 0.49
N ALA A 510 -27.49 -31.43 -0.71
CA ALA A 510 -28.02 -32.46 -1.60
C ALA A 510 -26.90 -33.16 -2.36
N THR A 511 -26.14 -34.00 -1.66
CA THR A 511 -25.61 -35.31 -2.10
C THR A 511 -24.50 -35.74 -1.13
N THR A 512 -24.87 -36.39 -0.03
CA THR A 512 -24.36 -37.70 0.43
C THR A 512 -24.88 -37.93 1.85
N ASP A 513 -26.18 -38.24 1.93
CA ASP A 513 -26.63 -39.23 2.91
C ASP A 513 -26.14 -40.59 2.40
N GLY A 514 -25.21 -41.21 3.12
CA GLY A 514 -24.73 -42.55 2.81
C GLY A 514 -23.37 -42.87 3.43
N GLU A 515 -23.40 -43.36 4.67
CA GLU A 515 -22.33 -44.09 5.39
C GLU A 515 -21.17 -43.24 5.94
N GLY A 516 -21.09 -43.04 7.26
CA GLY A 516 -20.22 -43.84 8.16
C GLY A 516 -18.79 -43.29 8.10
N TRP A 517 -18.24 -42.60 9.10
CA TRP A 517 -17.70 -43.20 10.33
C TRP A 517 -17.44 -42.13 11.40
N LEU A 518 -17.60 -42.58 12.65
CA LEU A 518 -17.19 -41.96 13.91
C LEU A 518 -15.80 -41.30 13.85
N TRP A 519 -15.64 -40.16 14.53
CA TRP A 519 -14.60 -40.01 15.54
C TRP A 519 -15.16 -39.22 16.73
N ASP A 520 -15.35 -39.97 17.82
CA ASP A 520 -15.58 -39.52 19.19
C ASP A 520 -14.27 -38.89 19.72
N GLY A 521 -14.38 -37.86 20.54
CA GLY A 521 -13.21 -37.08 20.98
C GLY A 521 -13.54 -36.08 22.06
N ARG A 522 -14.07 -36.58 23.18
CA ARG A 522 -14.26 -35.88 24.45
C ARG A 522 -12.98 -35.14 24.88
N PHE A 523 -13.13 -33.89 25.32
CA PHE A 523 -12.27 -33.29 26.34
C PHE A 523 -13.07 -33.16 27.63
N ASN A 524 -12.70 -33.99 28.60
CA ASN A 524 -12.84 -33.73 30.04
C ASN A 524 -11.56 -34.30 30.65
N GLY A 525 -10.74 -33.42 31.24
CA GLY A 525 -9.40 -33.70 31.75
C GLY A 525 -8.46 -32.55 31.47
#